data_AF-A0A2I0QPE6-F1
#
_entry.id   AF-A0A2I0QPE6-F1
#
_cell.length_a   1.000
_cell.length_b   1.000
_cell.length_c   1.000
_cell.angle_alpha   90.00
_cell.angle_beta   90.00
_cell.angle_gamma   90.00
#
_symmetry.space_group_name_H-M   'P 1'
#
loop_
_entity.id
_entity.type
_entity.pdbx_description
1 polymer ?
#
loop_
_entity_poly.entity_id
_entity_poly.type
_entity_poly.pdbx_seq_one_letter_code
_entity_poly.pdbx_strand_id
1 'polypeptide(L)'
;MARVSLAFSDVYFIRTIIEIKKNPLIGRKTLSCKIGISEGSMRTLLNHFKEQDILTATHKGHSLTPAGDKIISGFLNFASFPFEISLPDMTRDKCIGIILKDASEKIKSGIEERDIAIREGCNGAYILLYANNEFKFPSVN
;
A
#
# COMPACT_ATOMS: atom_id res chain seq x y z
N MET A 1 -24.41 4.47 20.57
CA MET A 1 -23.18 4.80 19.81
C MET A 1 -23.11 3.89 18.60
N ALA A 2 -23.51 4.37 17.42
CA ALA A 2 -23.46 3.56 16.20
C ALA A 2 -22.00 3.43 15.77
N ARG A 3 -21.42 2.23 15.94
CA ARG A 3 -20.18 1.85 15.24
C ARG A 3 -20.52 1.82 13.76
N VAL A 4 -20.11 2.84 13.02
CA VAL A 4 -20.08 2.79 11.57
C VAL A 4 -19.03 1.73 11.20
N SER A 5 -19.46 0.57 10.72
CA SER A 5 -18.54 -0.40 10.11
C SER A 5 -18.06 0.20 8.80
N LEU A 6 -16.87 0.77 8.82
CA LEU A 6 -16.15 1.14 7.62
C LEU A 6 -15.72 -0.17 6.96
N ALA A 7 -16.48 -0.63 5.97
CA ALA A 7 -16.11 -1.75 5.11
C ALA A 7 -14.99 -1.33 4.14
N PHE A 8 -13.95 -0.69 4.66
CA PHE A 8 -12.73 -0.43 3.93
C PHE A 8 -11.74 -1.52 4.29
N SER A 9 -11.27 -2.25 3.28
CA SER A 9 -10.13 -3.14 3.44
C SER A 9 -8.93 -2.37 4.02
N ASP A 10 -8.14 -3.03 4.86
CA ASP A 10 -6.86 -2.50 5.39
C ASP A 10 -5.94 -1.97 4.28
N VAL A 11 -6.11 -2.49 3.06
CA VAL A 11 -5.44 -2.02 1.85
C VAL A 11 -5.72 -0.54 1.57
N TYR A 12 -6.97 -0.09 1.66
CA TYR A 12 -7.30 1.32 1.45
C TYR A 12 -6.73 2.20 2.55
N PHE A 13 -6.69 1.69 3.78
CA PHE A 13 -6.14 2.44 4.91
C PHE A 13 -4.65 2.68 4.72
N ILE A 14 -3.88 1.60 4.52
CA ILE A 14 -2.44 1.64 4.35
C ILE A 14 -2.07 2.45 3.10
N ARG A 15 -2.72 2.22 1.95
CA ARG A 15 -2.43 2.97 0.72
C ARG A 15 -2.67 4.48 0.89
N THR A 16 -3.72 4.86 1.60
CA THR A 16 -4.03 6.28 1.85
C THR A 16 -2.98 6.93 2.74
N ILE A 17 -2.57 6.26 3.83
CA ILE A 17 -1.52 6.75 4.73
C ILE A 17 -0.17 6.85 4.00
N ILE A 18 0.19 5.85 3.18
CA ILE A 18 1.39 5.88 2.32
C ILE A 18 1.37 7.09 1.39
N GLU A 19 0.24 7.35 0.73
CA GLU A 19 0.13 8.45 -0.23
C GLU A 19 0.23 9.82 0.45
N ILE A 20 -0.37 9.98 1.63
CA ILE A 20 -0.25 11.21 2.43
C ILE A 20 1.19 11.40 2.93
N LYS A 21 1.86 10.33 3.37
CA LYS A 21 3.27 10.39 3.79
C LYS A 21 4.19 10.81 2.63
N LYS A 22 3.94 10.28 1.43
CA LYS A 22 4.71 10.60 0.21
C LYS A 22 4.44 12.03 -0.28
N ASN A 23 3.19 12.48 -0.18
CA ASN A 23 2.74 13.79 -0.66
C ASN A 23 2.00 14.55 0.46
N PRO A 24 2.71 15.17 1.41
CA PRO A 24 2.08 15.98 2.45
C PRO A 24 1.26 17.11 1.84
N LEU A 25 0.18 17.48 2.53
CA LEU A 25 -0.83 18.46 2.07
C LEU A 25 -1.60 18.01 0.81
N ILE A 26 -1.73 16.71 0.56
CA ILE A 26 -2.53 16.22 -0.56
C ILE A 26 -4.04 16.47 -0.37
N GLY A 27 -4.69 16.93 -1.44
CA GLY A 27 -6.13 17.19 -1.46
C GLY A 27 -6.97 15.90 -1.51
N ARG A 28 -8.18 15.95 -0.94
CA ARG A 28 -9.12 14.81 -0.89
C ARG A 28 -9.45 14.25 -2.27
N LYS A 29 -9.70 15.11 -3.26
CA LYS A 29 -10.06 14.69 -4.62
C LYS A 29 -8.92 13.93 -5.30
N THR A 30 -7.69 14.42 -5.13
CA THR A 30 -6.48 13.76 -5.64
C THR A 30 -6.26 12.40 -4.96
N LEU A 31 -6.45 12.32 -3.64
CA LEU A 31 -6.43 11.04 -2.91
C LEU A 31 -7.48 10.07 -3.46
N SER A 32 -8.73 10.52 -3.64
CA SER A 32 -9.82 9.70 -4.17
C SER A 32 -9.44 9.06 -5.52
N CYS A 33 -8.88 9.87 -6.42
CA CYS A 33 -8.42 9.43 -7.74
C CYS A 33 -7.27 8.42 -7.65
N LYS A 34 -6.24 8.71 -6.86
CA LYS A 34 -5.06 7.83 -6.71
C LYS A 34 -5.36 6.50 -6.03
N ILE A 35 -6.25 6.52 -5.03
CA ILE A 35 -6.63 5.31 -4.28
C ILE A 35 -7.68 4.49 -5.04
N GLY A 36 -8.47 5.13 -5.91
CA GLY A 36 -9.47 4.48 -6.74
C GLY A 36 -10.80 4.24 -6.01
N ILE A 37 -11.20 5.16 -5.12
CA ILE A 37 -12.50 5.10 -4.41
C ILE A 37 -13.31 6.38 -4.65
N SER A 38 -14.62 6.31 -4.40
CA SER A 38 -15.51 7.48 -4.55
C SER A 38 -15.15 8.61 -3.59
N GLU A 39 -15.50 9.86 -3.94
CA GLU A 39 -15.24 11.01 -3.06
C GLU A 39 -15.96 10.89 -1.71
N GLY A 40 -17.16 10.31 -1.70
CA GLY A 40 -17.91 10.02 -0.48
C GLY A 40 -17.17 9.05 0.42
N SER A 41 -16.66 7.95 -0.15
CA SER A 41 -15.85 6.96 0.55
C SER A 41 -14.55 7.56 1.10
N MET A 42 -13.85 8.35 0.28
CA MET A 42 -12.62 9.03 0.70
C MET A 42 -12.88 10.01 1.84
N ARG A 43 -13.99 10.76 1.81
CA ARG A 43 -14.39 11.64 2.92
C ARG A 43 -14.59 10.84 4.21
N THR A 44 -15.30 9.72 4.14
CA THR A 44 -15.55 8.89 5.32
C THR A 44 -14.24 8.30 5.88
N LEU A 45 -13.34 7.84 5.01
CA LEU A 45 -12.02 7.34 5.40
C LEU A 45 -11.16 8.42 6.09
N LEU A 46 -11.07 9.61 5.50
CA LEU A 46 -10.29 10.71 6.07
C LEU A 46 -10.87 11.23 7.40
N ASN A 47 -12.20 11.23 7.54
CA ASN A 47 -12.86 11.55 8.81
C ASN A 47 -12.51 10.51 9.88
N HIS A 48 -12.54 9.22 9.54
CA HIS A 48 -12.13 8.16 10.46
C HIS A 48 -10.69 8.35 10.95
N PHE A 49 -9.76 8.61 10.03
CA PHE A 49 -8.38 8.91 10.40
C PHE A 49 -8.23 10.15 11.27
N LYS A 50 -9.01 11.19 11.01
CA LYS A 50 -9.01 12.40 11.83
C LYS A 50 -9.55 12.12 13.25
N GLU A 51 -10.63 11.35 13.36
CA GLU A 51 -11.21 10.94 14.65
C GLU A 51 -10.25 10.10 15.49
N GLN A 52 -9.32 9.37 14.85
CA GLN A 52 -8.28 8.58 15.49
C GLN A 52 -6.94 9.31 15.64
N ASP A 53 -6.88 10.62 15.36
CA ASP A 53 -5.65 11.43 15.40
C ASP A 53 -4.51 10.89 14.51
N ILE A 54 -4.83 10.25 13.38
CA ILE A 54 -3.84 9.73 12.42
C ILE A 54 -3.40 10.82 11.44
N LEU A 55 -4.29 11.75 11.10
CA LEU A 55 -4.00 12.85 10.19
C LEU A 55 -4.64 14.16 10.62
N THR A 56 -4.09 15.25 10.12
CA THR A 56 -4.67 16.58 10.17
C THR A 56 -5.15 17.00 8.78
N ALA A 57 -6.16 17.86 8.74
CA ALA A 57 -6.69 18.44 7.51
C ALA A 57 -6.65 19.97 7.61
N THR A 58 -6.14 20.61 6.57
CA THR A 58 -6.09 22.06 6.41
C THR A 58 -6.73 22.45 5.08
N HIS A 59 -6.88 23.75 4.81
CA HIS A 59 -7.31 24.24 3.49
C HIS A 59 -6.35 23.82 2.35
N LYS A 60 -5.08 23.51 2.68
CA LYS A 60 -4.08 23.05 1.69
C LYS A 60 -4.18 21.56 1.41
N GLY A 61 -4.71 20.76 2.34
CA GLY A 61 -4.84 19.31 2.21
C GLY A 61 -4.58 18.55 3.52
N HIS A 62 -4.22 17.28 3.39
CA HIS A 62 -4.07 16.35 4.51
C HIS A 62 -2.61 16.01 4.77
N SER A 63 -2.22 15.89 6.04
CA SER A 63 -0.87 15.47 6.46
C SER A 63 -0.97 14.56 7.68
N LEU A 64 -0.03 13.63 7.84
CA LEU A 64 0.00 12.78 9.03
C LEU A 64 0.30 13.60 10.29
N THR A 65 -0.30 13.20 11.41
CA THR A 65 0.11 13.63 12.74
C THR A 65 1.38 12.87 13.15
N PRO A 66 2.05 13.25 14.26
CA PRO A 66 3.11 12.41 14.84
C PRO A 66 2.65 10.97 15.16
N ALA A 67 1.39 10.81 15.60
CA ALA A 67 0.81 9.49 15.88
C ALA A 67 0.62 8.67 14.59
N GLY A 68 0.05 9.27 13.54
CA GLY A 68 -0.08 8.63 12.23
C GLY A 68 1.27 8.32 11.58
N ASP A 69 2.28 9.17 11.81
CA ASP A 69 3.64 8.93 11.33
C ASP A 69 4.23 7.67 11.96
N LYS A 70 4.00 7.48 13.27
CA LYS A 70 4.45 6.27 13.98
C LYS A 70 3.80 5.00 13.43
N ILE A 71 2.53 5.07 13.04
CA ILE A 71 1.82 3.93 12.42
C ILE A 71 2.51 3.55 11.10
N ILE A 72 2.75 4.52 10.22
CA ILE A 72 3.37 4.21 8.92
C ILE A 72 4.84 3.81 9.08
N SER A 73 5.58 4.38 10.03
CA SER A 73 6.93 3.93 10.35
C SER A 73 6.96 2.47 10.78
N GLY A 74 5.98 2.02 11.57
CA GLY A 74 5.82 0.61 11.93
C GLY A 74 5.62 -0.28 10.71
N PHE A 75 4.79 0.15 9.75
CA PHE A 75 4.60 -0.55 8.47
C PHE A 75 5.89 -0.60 7.65
N LEU A 76 6.60 0.53 7.59
CA LEU A 76 7.81 0.68 6.79
C LEU A 76 9.03 -0.05 7.36
N ASN A 77 8.95 -0.52 8.60
CA ASN A 77 9.97 -1.41 9.15
C ASN A 77 10.01 -2.74 8.41
N PHE A 78 8.84 -3.27 8.01
CA PHE A 78 8.72 -4.55 7.31
C PHE A 78 8.50 -4.42 5.81
N ALA A 79 8.02 -3.28 5.30
CA ALA A 79 7.76 -3.06 3.88
C ALA A 79 8.46 -1.80 3.36
N SER A 80 8.99 -1.83 2.13
CA SER A 80 9.41 -0.59 1.48
C SER A 80 8.20 0.26 1.06
N PHE A 81 8.44 1.55 0.78
CA PHE A 81 7.52 2.27 -0.09
C PHE A 81 7.42 1.58 -1.45
N PRO A 82 6.25 1.63 -2.11
CA PRO A 82 6.15 1.23 -3.52
C PRO A 82 7.05 2.09 -4.40
N PHE A 83 7.83 1.45 -5.25
CA PHE A 83 8.75 2.11 -6.18
C PHE A 83 8.51 1.62 -7.61
N GLU A 84 8.77 2.48 -8.58
CA GLU A 84 8.76 2.07 -9.99
C GLU A 84 10.03 1.27 -10.29
N ILE A 85 9.87 0.17 -11.02
CA ILE A 85 10.99 -0.67 -11.48
C ILE A 85 10.76 -1.08 -12.93
N SER A 86 11.86 -1.12 -13.69
CA SER A 86 11.89 -1.68 -15.04
C SER A 86 12.55 -3.04 -14.99
N LEU A 87 11.89 -4.06 -15.54
CA LEU A 87 12.38 -5.44 -15.61
C LEU A 87 12.39 -5.90 -17.08
N PRO A 88 13.24 -5.29 -17.93
CA PRO A 88 13.18 -5.46 -19.38
C PRO A 88 13.39 -6.90 -19.84
N ASP A 89 14.15 -7.69 -19.07
CA ASP A 89 14.41 -9.10 -19.34
C ASP A 89 13.21 -10.01 -18.98
N MET A 90 12.21 -9.47 -18.27
CA MET A 90 11.06 -10.22 -17.76
C MET A 90 9.74 -9.75 -18.39
N THR A 91 9.53 -8.44 -18.51
CA THR A 91 8.31 -7.85 -19.06
C THR A 91 8.56 -6.50 -19.74
N ARG A 92 7.69 -6.15 -20.67
CA ARG A 92 7.65 -4.82 -21.32
C ARG A 92 6.77 -3.82 -20.55
N ASP A 93 6.01 -4.29 -19.56
CA ASP A 93 5.12 -3.46 -18.76
C ASP A 93 5.89 -2.70 -17.67
N LYS A 94 5.39 -1.51 -17.31
CA LYS A 94 5.87 -0.80 -16.13
C LYS A 94 5.47 -1.57 -14.88
N CYS A 95 6.44 -1.82 -14.00
CA CYS A 95 6.21 -2.55 -12.76
C CYS A 95 6.29 -1.62 -11.54
N ILE A 96 5.49 -1.94 -10.53
CA ILE A 96 5.64 -1.37 -9.18
C ILE A 96 6.20 -2.47 -8.27
N GLY A 97 7.32 -2.19 -7.62
CA GLY A 97 7.97 -3.07 -6.66
C GLY A 97 7.65 -2.67 -5.22
N ILE A 98 7.52 -3.68 -4.36
CA ILE A 98 7.49 -3.54 -2.90
C ILE A 98 8.42 -4.62 -2.33
N ILE A 99 9.36 -4.23 -1.47
CA ILE A 99 10.22 -5.17 -0.75
C ILE A 99 9.59 -5.46 0.60
N LEU A 100 9.39 -6.73 0.90
CA LEU A 100 8.95 -7.20 2.22
C LEU A 100 10.12 -7.86 2.94
N LYS A 101 10.41 -7.42 4.16
CA LYS A 101 11.42 -8.01 5.04
C LYS A 101 10.78 -9.13 5.87
N ASP A 102 11.56 -10.15 6.17
CA ASP A 102 11.18 -11.27 7.06
C ASP A 102 9.85 -11.95 6.64
N ALA A 103 9.57 -11.98 5.35
CA ALA A 103 8.35 -12.53 4.77
C ALA A 103 8.58 -13.76 3.88
N SER A 104 9.84 -14.08 3.54
CA SER A 104 10.19 -15.14 2.60
C SER A 104 9.66 -16.51 3.04
N GLU A 105 9.73 -16.85 4.33
CA GLU A 105 9.25 -18.12 4.87
C GLU A 105 7.73 -18.32 4.76
N LYS A 106 6.98 -17.22 4.55
CA LYS A 106 5.52 -17.28 4.36
C LYS A 106 5.14 -17.60 2.91
N ILE A 107 6.08 -17.40 1.98
CA ILE A 107 5.86 -17.61 0.55
C ILE A 107 6.24 -19.04 0.20
N LYS A 108 5.28 -19.80 -0.33
CA LYS A 108 5.53 -21.16 -0.81
C LYS A 108 6.00 -21.15 -2.27
N SER A 109 5.05 -21.00 -3.21
CA SER A 109 5.33 -21.01 -4.65
C SER A 109 5.26 -19.63 -5.29
N GLY A 110 4.74 -18.61 -4.59
CA GLY A 110 4.45 -17.30 -5.17
C GLY A 110 3.22 -17.27 -6.10
N ILE A 111 2.59 -18.43 -6.35
CA ILE A 111 1.45 -18.54 -7.27
C ILE A 111 0.21 -17.89 -6.66
N GLU A 112 -0.04 -18.10 -5.37
CA GLU A 112 -1.20 -17.55 -4.68
C GLU A 112 -1.17 -16.02 -4.68
N GLU A 113 -0.02 -15.44 -4.36
CA GLU A 113 0.19 -13.98 -4.35
C GLU A 113 0.02 -13.39 -5.74
N ARG A 114 0.55 -14.07 -6.77
CA ARG A 114 0.35 -13.67 -8.17
C ARG A 114 -1.12 -13.71 -8.58
N ASP A 115 -1.82 -14.78 -8.25
CA ASP A 115 -3.21 -14.96 -8.65
C ASP A 115 -4.13 -13.96 -7.92
N ILE A 116 -3.82 -13.62 -6.66
CA ILE A 116 -4.45 -12.50 -5.95
C ILE A 116 -4.17 -11.19 -6.69
N ALA A 117 -2.92 -10.89 -7.04
CA ALA A 117 -2.59 -9.65 -7.76
C ALA A 117 -3.34 -9.52 -9.09
N ILE A 118 -3.44 -10.61 -9.86
CA ILE A 118 -4.19 -10.64 -11.12
C ILE A 118 -5.69 -10.39 -10.86
N ARG A 119 -6.26 -11.02 -9.83
CA ARG A 119 -7.66 -10.82 -9.44
C ARG A 119 -7.95 -9.37 -9.05
N GLU A 120 -6.98 -8.69 -8.44
CA GLU A 120 -7.04 -7.27 -8.07
C GLU A 120 -6.70 -6.31 -9.22
N GLY A 121 -6.56 -6.83 -10.45
CA GLY A 121 -6.47 -6.03 -11.68
C GLY A 121 -5.06 -5.80 -12.21
N CYS A 122 -4.04 -6.47 -11.69
CA CYS A 122 -2.70 -6.45 -12.28
C CYS A 122 -2.62 -7.39 -13.50
N ASN A 123 -1.77 -7.06 -14.49
CA ASN A 123 -1.47 -7.96 -15.62
C ASN A 123 -0.78 -9.26 -15.17
N GLY A 124 -0.04 -9.19 -14.06
CA GLY A 124 0.72 -10.28 -13.46
C GLY A 124 1.49 -9.77 -12.23
N ALA A 125 2.20 -10.67 -11.56
CA ALA A 125 3.14 -10.31 -10.50
C ALA A 125 4.33 -11.28 -10.51
N TYR A 126 5.52 -10.74 -10.23
CA TYR A 126 6.72 -11.52 -9.98
C TYR A 126 6.96 -11.56 -8.48
N ILE A 127 6.97 -12.76 -7.91
CA ILE A 127 7.32 -12.98 -6.52
C ILE A 127 8.75 -13.50 -6.50
N LEU A 128 9.65 -12.74 -5.87
CA LEU A 128 11.08 -13.07 -5.77
C LEU A 128 11.47 -13.12 -4.30
N LEU A 129 12.16 -14.18 -3.91
CA LEU A 129 12.76 -14.33 -2.60
C LEU A 129 14.20 -13.83 -2.66
N TYR A 130 14.61 -13.09 -1.64
CA TYR A 130 15.99 -12.64 -1.51
C TYR A 130 16.69 -13.45 -0.41
N ALA A 131 17.68 -14.25 -0.81
CA ALA A 131 18.47 -15.08 0.09
C ALA A 131 19.88 -15.26 -0.47
N ASN A 132 20.89 -15.37 0.42
CA ASN A 132 22.29 -15.54 0.04
C ASN A 132 22.77 -14.48 -0.97
N ASN A 133 22.36 -13.22 -0.75
CA ASN A 133 22.69 -12.07 -1.59
C ASN A 133 22.17 -12.14 -3.05
N GLU A 134 21.16 -12.97 -3.32
CA GLU A 134 20.58 -13.16 -4.65
C GLU A 134 19.05 -13.18 -4.62
N PHE A 135 18.43 -12.73 -5.71
CA PHE A 135 17.00 -12.90 -5.94
C PHE A 135 16.72 -14.21 -6.65
N LYS A 136 15.75 -14.99 -6.15
CA LYS A 136 15.36 -16.29 -6.70
C LYS A 136 13.85 -16.38 -6.77
N PHE A 137 13.34 -17.08 -7.78
CA PHE A 137 11.94 -17.48 -7.76
C PHE A 137 11.70 -18.48 -6.61
N PRO A 138 10.55 -18.39 -5.94
CA PRO A 138 10.12 -19.44 -5.03
C PRO A 138 10.13 -20.78 -5.77
N SER A 139 10.88 -21.74 -5.24
CA SER A 139 10.93 -23.08 -5.81
C SER A 139 9.78 -23.88 -5.23
N VAL A 140 9.11 -24.67 -6.06
CA VAL A 140 8.15 -25.66 -5.58
C VAL A 140 8.97 -26.76 -4.91
N ASN A 141 8.97 -26.83 -3.58
CA ASN A 141 9.38 -28.04 -2.89
C ASN A 141 8.31 -29.11 -3.05
#